data_AF-A0A7S0VZU5-F1
#
_entry.id   AF-A0A7S0VZU5-F1
#
_cell.length_a   1.000
_cell.length_b   1.000
_cell.length_c   1.000
_cell.angle_alpha   90.00
_cell.angle_beta   90.00
_cell.angle_gamma   90.00
#
_symmetry.space_group_name_H-M   'P 1'
#
loop_
_entity.id
_entity.type
_entity.pdbx_description
1 polymer ?
#
loop_
_entity_poly.entity_id
_entity_poly.type
_entity_poly.pdbx_seq_one_letter_code
_entity_poly.pdbx_strand_id
1 'polypeptide(L)'
;MRAVIYTEVLQAGVLVGGGLLLLAFALHRVGGWGQLWVLAPEGHAHLFQPPSHEDFPITGVVLGMPFTSIWYWCCDQNVVQRVLSARSLSHGRAGAVAAGWL
;
A
#
# COMPACT_ATOMS: atom_id res chain seq x y z
N MET A 1 7.82 -20.69 -8.64
CA MET A 1 8.00 -19.21 -8.59
C MET A 1 7.75 -18.52 -9.93
N ARG A 2 8.41 -18.87 -11.05
CA ARG A 2 8.27 -18.10 -12.31
C ARG A 2 6.84 -17.93 -12.81
N ALA A 3 6.07 -19.01 -12.94
CA ALA A 3 4.68 -18.94 -13.41
C ALA A 3 3.78 -18.09 -12.50
N VAL A 4 3.94 -18.25 -11.18
CA VAL A 4 3.21 -17.47 -10.16
C VAL A 4 3.53 -15.98 -10.25
N ILE A 5 4.81 -15.62 -10.41
CA ILE A 5 5.24 -14.21 -10.52
C ILE A 5 4.63 -13.54 -11.77
N TYR A 6 4.57 -14.24 -12.91
CA TYR A 6 3.93 -13.68 -14.11
C TYR A 6 2.44 -13.40 -13.92
N THR A 7 1.71 -14.32 -13.28
CA THR A 7 0.30 -14.12 -12.98
C THR A 7 0.08 -12.99 -11.96
N GLU A 8 0.97 -12.84 -10.98
CA GLU A 8 0.91 -11.75 -10.00
C GLU A 8 1.16 -10.38 -10.64
N VAL A 9 2.13 -10.28 -11.56
CA VAL A 9 2.41 -9.03 -12.29
C VAL A 9 1.20 -8.60 -13.14
N LEU A 10 0.58 -9.55 -13.84
CA LEU A 10 -0.64 -9.29 -14.59
C LEU A 10 -1.77 -8.81 -13.66
N GLN A 11 -1.99 -9.51 -12.54
CA GLN A 11 -3.01 -9.17 -11.57
C GLN A 11 -2.78 -7.80 -10.94
N ALA A 12 -1.53 -7.43 -10.62
CA ALA A 12 -1.19 -6.11 -10.11
C ALA A 12 -1.58 -5.02 -11.11
N GLY A 13 -1.32 -5.23 -12.41
CA GLY A 13 -1.75 -4.31 -13.47
C GLY A 13 -3.28 -4.16 -13.55
N VAL A 14 -4.01 -5.28 -13.44
CA VAL A 14 -5.48 -5.27 -13.43
C VAL A 14 -6.02 -4.50 -12.21
N LEU A 15 -5.46 -4.72 -11.02
CA LEU A 15 -5.88 -4.06 -9.78
C LEU A 15 -5.58 -2.56 -9.79
N VAL A 16 -4.37 -2.17 -10.23
CA VAL A 16 -3.99 -0.75 -10.35
C VAL A 16 -4.87 -0.05 -11.38
N GLY A 17 -5.04 -0.63 -12.56
CA GLY A 17 -5.91 -0.08 -13.60
C GLY A 17 -7.37 0.04 -13.14
N GLY A 18 -7.90 -1.02 -12.53
CA GLY A 18 -9.25 -1.04 -11.97
C GLY A 18 -9.45 0.00 -10.86
N GLY A 19 -8.47 0.16 -9.97
CA GLY A 19 -8.47 1.16 -8.90
C GLY A 19 -8.46 2.59 -9.43
N LEU A 20 -7.65 2.88 -10.46
CA LEU A 20 -7.60 4.20 -11.10
C LEU A 20 -8.92 4.54 -11.81
N LEU A 21 -9.51 3.57 -12.52
CA LEU A 21 -10.82 3.76 -13.15
C LEU A 21 -11.91 4.00 -12.11
N LEU A 22 -11.95 3.18 -11.04
CA LEU A 22 -12.89 3.35 -9.93
C LEU A 22 -12.74 4.74 -9.31
N LEU A 23 -11.50 5.16 -9.01
CA LEU A 23 -11.21 6.47 -8.47
C LEU A 23 -11.74 7.59 -9.38
N ALA A 24 -11.47 7.51 -10.68
CA ALA A 24 -11.93 8.50 -11.64
C ALA A 24 -13.47 8.59 -11.71
N PHE A 25 -14.16 7.45 -11.77
CA PHE A 25 -15.62 7.41 -11.79
C PHE A 25 -16.23 7.89 -10.48
N ALA A 26 -15.73 7.44 -9.34
CA ALA A 26 -16.21 7.83 -8.02
C ALA A 26 -16.03 9.34 -7.80
N LEU A 27 -14.85 9.86 -8.15
CA LEU A 27 -14.55 11.28 -8.04
C LEU A 27 -15.45 12.11 -8.96
N HIS A 28 -15.70 11.65 -10.18
CA HIS A 28 -16.64 12.31 -11.10
C HIS A 28 -18.06 12.32 -10.54
N ARG A 29 -18.52 11.20 -9.96
CA ARG A 29 -19.85 11.06 -9.34
C ARG A 29 -20.03 11.95 -8.10
N VAL A 30 -18.97 12.14 -7.31
CA VAL A 30 -18.97 13.03 -6.13
C VAL A 30 -18.96 14.52 -6.52
N GLY A 31 -18.61 14.87 -7.77
CA GLY A 31 -18.50 16.25 -8.23
C GLY A 31 -17.09 16.84 -8.14
N GLY A 32 -16.06 15.98 -8.11
CA GLY A 32 -14.65 16.35 -8.12
C GLY A 32 -14.01 16.45 -6.74
N TRP A 33 -12.70 16.73 -6.72
CA TRP A 33 -11.90 16.79 -5.48
C TRP A 33 -12.44 17.81 -4.47
N GLY A 34 -12.90 18.97 -4.93
CA GLY A 34 -13.47 19.99 -4.03
C GLY A 34 -14.72 19.52 -3.30
N GLN A 35 -15.63 18.82 -3.99
CA GLN A 35 -16.81 18.25 -3.36
C GLN A 35 -16.48 17.08 -2.44
N LEU A 36 -15.45 16.28 -2.77
CA LEU A 36 -14.98 15.22 -1.87
C LEU A 36 -14.56 15.79 -0.51
N TRP A 37 -13.85 16.92 -0.48
CA TRP A 37 -13.44 17.56 0.77
C TRP A 37 -14.61 18.10 1.60
N VAL A 38 -15.66 18.59 0.94
CA VAL A 38 -16.87 19.10 1.62
C VAL A 38 -17.72 17.96 2.17
N LEU A 39 -17.79 16.84 1.43
CA LEU A 39 -18.58 15.67 1.80
C LEU A 39 -17.84 14.68 2.71
N ALA A 40 -16.54 14.84 2.89
CA ALA A 40 -15.74 13.98 3.74
C ALA A 40 -16.29 14.03 5.18
N PRO A 41 -16.55 12.88 5.83
CA PRO A 41 -17.00 12.86 7.21
C PRO A 41 -15.99 13.56 8.13
N GLU A 42 -16.48 14.10 9.25
CA GLU A 42 -15.60 14.66 10.27
C GLU A 42 -14.52 13.63 10.68
N GLY A 43 -13.29 14.10 10.92
CA GLY A 43 -12.17 13.22 11.24
C GLY A 43 -11.40 12.64 10.04
N HIS A 44 -11.95 12.70 8.81
CA HIS A 44 -11.32 12.09 7.63
C HIS A 44 -10.40 13.03 6.84
N ALA A 45 -10.25 14.27 7.31
CA ALA A 45 -9.38 15.27 6.70
C ALA A 45 -7.94 15.26 7.23
N HIS A 46 -7.65 14.46 8.27
CA HIS A 46 -6.32 14.33 8.84
C HIS A 46 -5.86 12.87 8.88
N LEU A 47 -4.60 12.65 8.49
CA LEU A 47 -4.01 11.32 8.45
C LEU A 47 -3.71 10.77 9.84
N PHE A 48 -3.20 11.63 10.75
CA PHE A 48 -2.89 11.24 12.11
C PHE A 48 -4.04 11.59 13.04
N GLN A 49 -4.62 10.55 13.62
CA GLN A 49 -5.70 10.65 14.60
C GLN A 49 -5.15 10.97 16.00
N PRO A 50 -5.97 11.55 16.89
CA PRO A 50 -5.53 11.87 18.25
C PRO A 50 -5.11 10.61 19.03
N PRO A 51 -4.26 10.75 20.06
CA PRO A 51 -3.84 9.63 20.91
C PRO A 51 -4.99 8.87 21.59
N SER A 52 -6.16 9.50 21.73
CA SER A 52 -7.37 8.92 22.33
C SER A 52 -8.31 8.26 21.32
N HIS A 53 -7.96 8.22 20.02
CA HIS A 53 -8.78 7.57 19.02
C HIS A 53 -8.87 6.07 19.31
N GLU A 54 -10.08 5.50 19.25
CA GLU A 54 -10.36 4.11 19.62
C GLU A 54 -9.56 3.11 18.78
N ASP A 55 -9.64 3.23 17.45
CA ASP A 55 -8.98 2.28 16.55
C ASP A 55 -7.56 2.67 16.11
N PHE A 56 -7.30 3.96 15.87
CA PHE A 56 -6.08 4.43 15.19
C PHE A 56 -5.28 5.48 15.99
N PRO A 57 -5.00 5.29 17.29
CA PRO A 57 -4.25 6.29 18.05
C PRO A 57 -2.85 6.47 17.47
N ILE A 58 -2.40 7.73 17.29
CA ILE A 58 -1.07 8.03 16.72
C ILE A 58 0.07 7.31 17.44
N THR A 59 -0.05 7.10 18.76
CA THR A 59 0.95 6.38 19.55
C THR A 59 1.08 4.93 19.11
N GLY A 60 -0.05 4.24 18.89
CA GLY A 60 -0.08 2.87 18.37
C GLY A 60 0.40 2.79 16.93
N VAL A 61 0.05 3.77 16.09
CA VAL A 61 0.51 3.85 14.70
C VAL A 61 2.04 4.01 14.64
N VAL A 62 2.59 5.02 15.33
CA VAL A 62 4.02 5.34 15.28
C VAL A 62 4.86 4.26 15.94
N LEU A 63 4.41 3.69 17.06
CA LEU A 63 5.19 2.67 17.77
C LEU A 63 4.96 1.27 17.22
N GLY A 64 3.76 0.95 16.72
CA GLY A 64 3.42 -0.40 16.24
C GLY A 64 3.77 -0.64 14.77
N MET A 65 3.41 0.30 13.87
CA MET A 65 3.58 0.09 12.43
C MET A 65 5.02 -0.22 12.00
N PRO A 66 6.08 0.42 12.54
CA PRO A 66 7.44 0.10 12.13
C PRO A 66 7.83 -1.36 12.43
N PHE A 67 7.45 -1.91 13.60
CA PHE A 67 7.75 -3.30 13.93
C PHE A 67 6.97 -4.28 13.05
N THR A 68 5.67 -4.03 12.85
CA THR A 68 4.85 -4.84 11.95
C THR A 68 5.37 -4.78 10.51
N SER A 69 5.83 -3.61 10.06
CA SER A 69 6.42 -3.44 8.72
C SER A 69 7.73 -4.22 8.59
N ILE A 70 8.64 -4.13 9.56
CA ILE A 70 9.88 -4.92 9.55
C ILE A 70 9.56 -6.41 9.49
N TRP A 71 8.64 -6.88 10.32
CA TRP A 71 8.23 -8.29 10.31
C TRP A 71 7.65 -8.70 8.95
N TYR A 72 6.71 -7.92 8.41
CA TYR A 72 6.07 -8.22 7.12
C TYR A 72 7.07 -8.23 5.96
N TRP A 73 7.97 -7.25 5.87
CA TRP A 73 8.89 -7.14 4.74
C TRP A 73 10.14 -8.02 4.86
N CYS A 74 10.60 -8.30 6.08
CA CYS A 74 11.87 -9.00 6.32
C CYS A 74 11.72 -10.43 6.86
N CYS A 75 10.55 -10.80 7.39
CA CYS A 75 10.33 -12.11 8.02
C CYS A 75 9.18 -12.90 7.38
N ASP A 76 8.30 -12.26 6.61
CA ASP A 76 7.28 -12.99 5.84
C ASP A 76 7.95 -13.81 4.72
N GLN A 77 7.70 -15.11 4.75
CA GLN A 77 8.33 -16.05 3.86
C GLN A 77 8.04 -15.77 2.38
N ASN A 78 6.83 -15.33 2.03
CA ASN A 78 6.48 -15.05 0.64
C ASN A 78 7.29 -13.84 0.11
N VAL A 79 7.44 -12.80 0.94
CA VAL A 79 8.22 -11.61 0.57
C VAL A 79 9.71 -11.94 0.46
N VAL A 80 10.27 -12.60 1.47
CA VAL A 80 11.70 -12.97 1.50
C VAL A 80 12.05 -13.89 0.32
N GLN A 81 11.20 -14.87 0.00
CA GLN A 81 11.44 -15.78 -1.13
C GLN A 81 11.48 -15.06 -2.48
N ARG A 82 10.70 -14.00 -2.67
CA ARG A 82 10.74 -13.21 -3.92
C ARG A 82 12.11 -12.56 -4.11
N VAL A 83 12.65 -11.95 -3.06
CA VAL A 83 13.98 -11.33 -3.09
C VAL A 83 15.08 -12.37 -3.29
N LEU A 84 15.02 -13.50 -2.58
CA LEU A 84 16.01 -14.58 -2.71
C LEU A 84 15.95 -15.29 -4.08
N SER A 85 14.80 -15.26 -4.75
CA SER A 85 14.65 -15.83 -6.11
C SER A 85 15.17 -14.92 -7.23
N ALA A 86 15.66 -13.71 -6.89
CA ALA A 86 16.23 -12.78 -7.85
C ALA A 86 17.50 -13.35 -8.50
N ARG A 87 17.77 -12.95 -9.75
CA ARG A 87 18.91 -13.46 -10.55
C ARG A 87 20.28 -13.06 -9.98
N SER A 88 20.33 -11.97 -9.22
CA SER A 88 21.52 -11.50 -8.53
C SER A 88 21.12 -10.57 -7.38
N LEU A 89 22.06 -10.27 -6.49
CA LEU A 89 21.88 -9.29 -5.42
C LEU A 89 21.46 -7.91 -5.93
N SER A 90 22.00 -7.47 -7.07
CA SER A 90 21.63 -6.19 -7.67
C SER A 90 20.16 -6.18 -8.12
N HIS A 91 19.66 -7.26 -8.72
CA HIS A 91 18.24 -7.39 -9.08
C HIS A 91 17.34 -7.44 -7.84
N GLY A 92 17.76 -8.17 -6.79
CA GLY A 92 17.02 -8.23 -5.53
C GLY A 92 16.90 -6.86 -4.86
N ARG A 93 18.00 -6.09 -4.79
CA ARG A 93 18.00 -4.72 -4.25
C ARG A 93 17.17 -3.76 -5.09
N ALA A 94 17.31 -3.79 -6.41
CA ALA A 94 16.52 -2.97 -7.31
C ALA A 94 15.02 -3.26 -7.17
N GLY A 95 14.65 -4.55 -7.04
CA GLY A 95 13.28 -4.96 -6.77
C GLY A 95 12.75 -4.44 -5.44
N ALA A 96 13.54 -4.50 -4.37
CA ALA A 96 13.16 -3.97 -3.06
C ALA A 96 12.97 -2.44 -3.08
N VAL A 97 13.84 -1.70 -3.76
CA VAL A 97 13.68 -0.24 -3.94
C VAL A 97 12.44 0.10 -4.75
N ALA A 98 12.19 -0.63 -5.84
CA ALA A 98 11.00 -0.43 -6.66
C ALA A 98 9.71 -0.70 -5.86
N ALA A 99 9.70 -1.74 -5.01
CA ALA A 99 8.58 -2.03 -4.13
C ALA A 99 8.37 -0.97 -3.04
N GLY A 100 9.42 -0.27 -2.59
CA GLY A 100 9.29 0.83 -1.63
C GLY A 100 8.79 2.15 -2.24
N TRP A 101 8.85 2.29 -3.57
CA TRP A 101 8.37 3.48 -4.27
C TRP A 101 6.89 3.39 -4.67
N LEU A 102 6.41 2.16 -4.94
CA LEU A 102 5.12 1.87 -5.55
C LEU A 102 4.06 1.52 -4.49
#